data_AF-A0A818BZZ2-F1
#
_entry.id   AF-A0A818BZZ2-F1
#
_cell.length_a   1.000
_cell.length_b   1.000
_cell.length_c   1.000
_cell.angle_alpha   90.00
_cell.angle_beta   90.00
_cell.angle_gamma   90.00
#
_symmetry.space_group_name_H-M   'P 1'
#
loop_
_entity.id
_entity.type
_entity.pdbx_description
1 polymer ?
#
loop_
_entity_poly.entity_id
_entity_poly.type
_entity_poly.pdbx_seq_one_letter_code
_entity_poly.pdbx_strand_id
1 'polypeptide(L)'
;VEDEERPGRPITETTSENIELVRSLINDNPNITIKEMEVQTAFSHGTSHRILSDHLSLKELTARYIPKQLTDSQKTERIRICKENVEKFESGLWRLCDAITGDE
;
A
#
# COMPACT_ATOMS: atom_id res chain seq x y z
N VAL A 1 31.39 -1.00 -36.33
CA VAL A 1 31.65 -1.76 -35.09
C VAL A 1 30.33 -1.78 -34.36
N GLU A 2 29.57 -2.86 -34.52
CA GLU A 2 28.34 -3.07 -33.76
C GLU A 2 28.76 -3.64 -32.40
N ASP A 3 28.29 -3.01 -31.32
CA ASP A 3 28.56 -3.46 -29.95
C ASP A 3 27.66 -4.68 -29.71
N GLU A 4 28.25 -5.84 -29.44
CA GLU A 4 27.49 -7.06 -29.12
C GLU A 4 26.76 -6.88 -27.78
N GLU A 5 25.59 -7.53 -27.64
CA GLU A 5 24.83 -7.53 -26.40
C GLU A 5 25.70 -8.09 -25.26
N ARG A 6 26.17 -7.20 -24.38
CA ARG A 6 26.92 -7.60 -23.20
C ARG A 6 25.95 -8.30 -22.25
N PRO A 7 26.19 -9.57 -21.87
CA PRO A 7 25.44 -10.18 -20.79
C PRO A 7 25.73 -9.39 -19.51
N GLY A 8 24.72 -8.68 -19.03
CA GLY A 8 24.79 -7.96 -17.76
C GLY A 8 25.07 -8.90 -16.59
N ARG A 9 25.33 -8.32 -15.41
CA ARG A 9 25.53 -9.10 -14.18
C ARG A 9 24.32 -10.03 -13.96
N PRO A 10 24.51 -11.36 -13.84
CA PRO A 10 23.41 -12.26 -13.54
C PRO A 10 22.79 -11.86 -12.21
N ILE A 11 21.50 -11.59 -12.24
CA ILE A 11 20.75 -11.11 -11.11
C ILE A 11 20.26 -12.33 -10.31
N THR A 12 21.15 -12.97 -9.56
CA THR A 12 20.81 -14.14 -8.74
C THR A 12 19.80 -13.82 -7.64
N GLU A 13 19.69 -12.56 -7.23
CA GLU A 13 18.79 -12.14 -6.14
C GLU A 13 17.37 -11.75 -6.62
N THR A 14 17.09 -11.70 -7.92
CA THR A 14 15.78 -11.29 -8.44
C THR A 14 15.09 -12.42 -9.19
N THR A 15 15.11 -13.59 -8.56
CA THR A 15 14.28 -14.73 -8.93
C THR A 15 12.81 -14.41 -8.66
N SER A 16 11.90 -15.12 -9.32
CA SER A 16 10.45 -14.99 -9.08
C SER A 16 10.08 -15.27 -7.61
N GLU A 17 10.78 -16.20 -6.96
CA GLU A 17 10.61 -16.52 -5.54
C GLU A 17 10.91 -15.31 -4.64
N ASN A 18 12.02 -14.61 -4.89
CA ASN A 18 12.43 -13.45 -4.13
C ASN A 18 11.50 -12.24 -4.37
N ILE A 19 11.01 -12.08 -5.60
CA ILE A 19 10.02 -11.05 -5.93
C ILE A 19 8.72 -11.30 -5.13
N GLU A 20 8.26 -12.55 -5.08
CA GLU A 20 7.03 -12.90 -4.36
C GLU A 20 7.20 -12.81 -2.83
N LEU A 21 8.40 -13.11 -2.31
CA LEU A 21 8.77 -12.85 -0.92
C LEU A 21 8.63 -11.36 -0.57
N VAL A 22 9.22 -10.47 -1.39
CA VAL A 22 9.11 -9.03 -1.20
C VAL A 22 7.66 -8.56 -1.31
N ARG A 23 6.90 -9.09 -2.27
CA ARG A 23 5.47 -8.79 -2.41
C ARG A 23 4.66 -9.17 -1.17
N SER A 24 4.93 -10.34 -0.60
CA SER A 24 4.25 -10.82 0.60
C SER A 24 4.55 -9.90 1.80
N LEU A 25 5.82 -9.52 1.99
CA LEU A 25 6.23 -8.58 3.05
C LEU A 25 5.50 -7.23 2.96
N ILE A 26 5.29 -6.71 1.75
CA ILE A 26 4.57 -5.44 1.54
C ILE A 26 3.07 -5.61 1.79
N ASN A 27 2.48 -6.74 1.40
CA ASN A 27 1.06 -7.00 1.68
C ASN A 27 0.79 -7.13 3.19
N ASP A 28 1.73 -7.70 3.94
CA ASP A 28 1.64 -7.83 5.40
C ASP A 28 1.85 -6.48 6.10
N ASN A 29 2.83 -5.68 5.65
CA ASN A 29 3.05 -4.33 6.14
C ASN A 29 3.32 -3.34 4.98
N PRO A 30 2.30 -2.62 4.50
CA PRO A 30 2.46 -1.66 3.41
C PRO A 30 3.38 -0.47 3.71
N ASN A 31 3.72 -0.25 4.99
CA ASN A 31 4.62 0.83 5.42
C ASN A 31 6.06 0.33 5.68
N ILE A 32 6.40 -0.89 5.27
CA ILE A 32 7.74 -1.43 5.46
C ILE A 32 8.78 -0.57 4.72
N THR A 33 9.83 -0.18 5.43
CA THR A 33 10.95 0.57 4.85
C THR A 33 11.90 -0.36 4.11
N ILE A 34 12.67 0.16 3.15
CA ILE A 34 13.72 -0.61 2.47
C ILE A 34 14.71 -1.18 3.50
N LYS A 35 15.03 -0.43 4.55
CA LYS A 35 15.94 -0.87 5.61
C LYS A 35 15.43 -2.09 6.37
N GLU A 36 14.14 -2.10 6.73
CA GLU A 36 13.52 -3.25 7.38
C GLU A 36 13.43 -4.46 6.44
N MET A 37 13.17 -4.20 5.16
CA MET A 37 13.16 -5.24 4.13
C MET A 37 14.56 -5.87 3.97
N GLU A 38 15.63 -5.08 3.96
CA GLU A 38 17.02 -5.58 3.95
C GLU A 38 17.28 -6.53 5.14
N VAL A 39 16.81 -6.18 6.34
CA VAL A 39 17.00 -7.01 7.53
C VAL A 39 16.25 -8.34 7.41
N GLN A 40 15.05 -8.33 6.84
CA GLN A 40 14.20 -9.53 6.73
C GLN A 40 14.59 -10.45 5.57
N THR A 41 15.06 -9.88 4.46
CA THR A 41 15.38 -10.62 3.22
C THR A 41 16.88 -10.84 3.00
N ALA A 42 17.73 -10.14 3.76
CA ALA A 42 19.17 -10.03 3.54
C ALA A 42 19.56 -9.45 2.16
N PHE A 43 18.62 -8.85 1.43
CA PHE A 43 18.91 -8.21 0.15
C PHE A 43 19.66 -6.90 0.36
N SER A 44 20.48 -6.53 -0.62
CA SER A 44 21.09 -5.20 -0.64
C SER A 44 20.03 -4.11 -0.88
N HIS A 45 20.28 -2.90 -0.40
CA HIS A 45 19.41 -1.73 -0.68
C HIS A 45 19.05 -1.60 -2.16
N GLY A 46 20.04 -1.75 -3.05
CA GLY A 46 19.86 -1.64 -4.49
C GLY A 46 19.01 -2.76 -5.07
N THR A 47 19.17 -3.99 -4.57
CA THR A 47 18.33 -5.12 -4.95
C THR A 47 16.88 -4.90 -4.52
N SER A 48 16.66 -4.54 -3.26
CA SER A 48 15.32 -4.25 -2.73
C SER A 48 14.63 -3.13 -3.50
N HIS A 49 15.34 -2.01 -3.74
CA HIS A 49 14.83 -0.92 -4.55
C HIS A 49 14.46 -1.37 -5.96
N ARG A 50 15.32 -2.15 -6.62
CA ARG A 50 15.07 -2.65 -7.99
C ARG A 50 13.88 -3.61 -8.05
N ILE A 51 13.71 -4.48 -7.05
CA ILE A 51 12.52 -5.34 -6.96
C ILE A 51 11.25 -4.48 -6.84
N LEU A 52 11.28 -3.48 -5.96
CA LEU A 52 10.16 -2.55 -5.79
C LEU A 52 9.82 -1.79 -7.07
N SER A 53 10.80 -1.13 -7.70
CA SER A 53 10.57 -0.27 -8.86
C SER A 53 10.38 -1.06 -10.15
N ASP A 54 11.28 -1.97 -10.48
CA ASP A 54 11.39 -2.53 -11.82
C ASP A 54 10.54 -3.79 -11.99
N HIS A 55 10.38 -4.57 -10.90
CA HIS A 55 9.65 -5.84 -10.95
C HIS A 55 8.22 -5.74 -10.41
N LEU A 56 8.00 -4.96 -9.36
CA LEU A 56 6.67 -4.74 -8.77
C LEU A 56 5.99 -3.45 -9.25
N SER A 57 6.72 -2.57 -9.95
CA SER A 57 6.19 -1.26 -10.41
C SER A 57 5.60 -0.41 -9.27
N LEU A 58 6.18 -0.54 -8.07
CA LEU A 58 5.76 0.20 -6.89
C LEU A 58 6.55 1.50 -6.76
N LYS A 59 5.87 2.52 -6.26
CA LYS A 59 6.47 3.82 -5.92
C LYS A 59 6.24 4.08 -4.45
N GLU A 60 7.29 4.52 -3.76
CA GLU A 60 7.16 4.99 -2.39
C GLU A 60 6.25 6.22 -2.35
N LEU A 61 5.19 6.13 -1.55
CA LEU A 61 4.29 7.23 -1.28
C LEU A 61 4.48 7.63 0.18
N THR A 62 4.47 8.93 0.44
CA THR A 62 4.47 9.43 1.83
C THR A 62 3.23 8.91 2.54
N ALA A 63 3.40 8.38 3.76
CA ALA A 63 2.29 7.92 4.58
C ALA A 63 1.22 9.02 4.72
N ARG A 64 -0.05 8.64 4.59
CA ARG A 64 -1.17 9.56 4.79
C ARG A 64 -1.39 9.77 6.28
N TYR A 65 -1.59 11.03 6.71
CA TYR A 65 -1.99 11.32 8.07
C TYR A 65 -3.40 10.76 8.35
N ILE A 66 -3.50 9.89 9.35
CA ILE A 66 -4.77 9.33 9.83
C ILE A 66 -4.99 9.89 11.24
N PRO A 67 -5.97 10.79 11.45
CA PRO A 67 -6.17 11.47 12.74
C PRO A 67 -6.40 10.52 13.93
N LYS A 68 -7.04 9.36 13.69
CA LYS A 68 -7.40 8.40 14.72
C LYS A 68 -7.37 6.97 14.21
N GLN A 69 -6.73 6.08 14.97
CA GLN A 69 -6.83 4.64 14.75
C GLN A 69 -8.17 4.14 15.30
N LEU A 70 -9.05 3.67 14.43
CA LEU A 70 -10.38 3.21 14.80
C LEU A 70 -10.36 1.75 15.26
N THR A 71 -11.09 1.43 16.31
CA THR A 71 -11.39 0.05 16.71
C THR A 71 -12.31 -0.63 15.70
N ASP A 72 -12.36 -1.96 15.69
CA ASP A 72 -13.24 -2.68 14.77
C ASP A 72 -14.73 -2.41 15.03
N SER A 73 -15.10 -2.17 16.29
CA SER A 73 -16.44 -1.70 16.64
C SER A 73 -16.74 -0.32 16.04
N GLN A 74 -15.81 0.63 16.13
CA GLN A 74 -15.96 1.96 15.53
C GLN A 74 -16.05 1.90 14.01
N LYS A 75 -15.24 1.04 13.35
CA LYS A 75 -15.33 0.83 11.90
C LYS A 75 -16.70 0.29 11.51
N THR A 76 -17.18 -0.73 12.22
CA THR A 76 -18.49 -1.34 11.97
C THR A 76 -19.61 -0.32 12.11
N GLU A 77 -19.58 0.47 13.18
CA GLU A 77 -20.58 1.50 13.43
C GLU A 77 -20.55 2.61 12.37
N ARG A 78 -19.36 3.04 11.96
CA ARG A 78 -19.22 4.00 10.85
C ARG A 78 -19.81 3.46 9.55
N ILE A 79 -19.59 2.19 9.22
CA ILE A 79 -20.18 1.57 8.02
C ILE A 79 -21.71 1.58 8.12
N ARG A 80 -22.26 1.21 9.29
CA ARG A 80 -23.71 1.23 9.53
C ARG A 80 -24.30 2.62 9.32
N ILE A 81 -23.74 3.63 9.99
CA ILE A 81 -24.18 5.03 9.90
C ILE A 81 -24.05 5.54 8.46
N CYS A 82 -22.94 5.26 7.77
CA CYS A 82 -22.77 5.68 6.37
C CYS A 82 -23.84 5.09 5.45
N LYS A 83 -24.21 3.82 5.62
CA LYS A 83 -25.28 3.19 4.84
C LYS A 83 -26.64 3.86 5.10
N GLU A 84 -26.98 4.09 6.37
CA GLU A 84 -28.21 4.79 6.74
C GLU A 84 -28.24 6.22 6.17
N ASN A 85 -27.11 6.92 6.21
CA ASN A 85 -27.02 8.27 5.65
C ASN A 85 -27.25 8.26 4.14
N VAL A 86 -26.62 7.33 3.40
CA VAL A 86 -26.83 7.18 1.96
C VAL A 86 -28.31 6.92 1.64
N GLU A 87 -28.97 6.02 2.37
CA GLU A 87 -30.40 5.74 2.19
C GLU A 87 -31.28 6.98 2.44
N LYS A 88 -30.96 7.78 3.45
CA LYS A 88 -31.67 9.05 3.73
C LYS A 88 -31.48 10.09 2.62
N PHE A 89 -30.30 10.13 2.01
CA PHE A 89 -30.05 10.97 0.83
C PHE A 89 -30.83 10.48 -0.39
N GLU A 90 -30.80 9.18 -0.67
CA GLU A 90 -31.48 8.59 -1.84
C GLU A 90 -33.00 8.66 -1.73
N SER A 91 -33.56 8.52 -0.53
CA SER A 91 -34.99 8.70 -0.26
C SER A 91 -35.44 10.16 -0.29
N GLY A 92 -34.52 11.12 -0.43
CA GLY A 92 -34.80 12.55 -0.40
C GLY A 92 -35.18 13.09 0.98
N LEU A 93 -35.03 12.29 2.04
CA LEU A 93 -35.29 12.70 3.41
C LEU A 93 -34.27 13.75 3.88
N TRP A 94 -33.03 13.66 3.40
CA TRP A 94 -31.94 14.59 3.68
C TRP A 94 -31.39 15.24 2.41
N ARG A 95 -30.98 16.50 2.55
CA ARG A 95 -30.16 17.24 1.58
C ARG A 95 -28.76 17.44 2.16
N LEU A 96 -27.82 17.86 1.32
CA LEU A 96 -26.42 18.01 1.74
C LEU A 96 -26.26 19.01 2.90
N CYS A 97 -27.12 20.04 2.95
CA CYS A 97 -27.15 21.01 4.04
C CYS A 97 -27.65 20.46 5.39
N ASP A 98 -28.25 19.27 5.39
CA ASP A 98 -28.79 18.64 6.60
C ASP A 98 -27.78 17.65 7.21
N ALA A 99 -26.69 17.35 6.49
CA ALA A 99 -25.62 16.48 6.98
C ALA A 99 -24.64 17.26 7.88
N ILE A 100 -24.60 16.92 9.17
CA ILE A 100 -23.55 17.39 10.08
C ILE A 100 -22.44 16.35 10.08
N THR A 101 -21.35 16.64 9.38
CA THR A 101 -20.12 15.85 9.46
C THR A 101 -19.17 16.51 10.46
N GLY A 102 -19.17 16.02 11.70
CA GLY A 102 -18.14 16.34 12.68
C GLY A 102 -16.99 15.34 12.58
N ASP A 103 -15.77 15.81 12.41
CA ASP A 103 -14.58 15.05 12.75
C ASP A 103 -14.44 15.04 14.28
N GLU A 104 -14.98 14.01 14.93
CA GLU A 104 -14.63 13.71 16.32
C GLU A 104 -13.17 13.27 16.48
#